data_AF-A0A359KR15-F1
#
_entry.id   AF-A0A359KR15-F1
#
_cell.length_a   1.000
_cell.length_b   1.000
_cell.length_c   1.000
_cell.angle_alpha   90.00
_cell.angle_beta   90.00
_cell.angle_gamma   90.00
#
_symmetry.space_group_name_H-M   'P 1'
#
loop_
_entity.id
_entity.type
_entity.pdbx_description
1 polymer ?
#
loop_
_entity_poly.entity_id
_entity_poly.type
_entity_poly.pdbx_seq_one_letter_code
_entity_poly.pdbx_strand_id
1 'polypeptide(L)'
;FVRTEFRFSQGHAHNYYIHTLAETGIIGLIAYLTTATGFLVLAVIVALRSTDAMARFVALGSAGTMTAVYVHNVFENLHVLNLGILISVTWAMSVVAHRMWRRSDPDVADVHEID
;
A
#
# COMPACT_ATOMS: atom_id res chain seq x y z
N PHE A 1 -37.46 33.64 -0.10
CA PHE A 1 -36.28 33.24 -0.90
C PHE A 1 -35.28 32.52 0.01
N VAL A 2 -35.47 31.22 0.22
CA VAL A 2 -34.46 30.38 0.89
C VAL A 2 -33.42 30.03 -0.16
N ARG A 3 -32.16 30.45 0.02
CA ARG A 3 -31.06 30.08 -0.87
C ARG A 3 -30.84 28.57 -0.77
N THR A 4 -31.19 27.84 -1.82
CA THR A 4 -30.83 26.43 -2.01
C THR A 4 -29.43 26.30 -2.62
N GLU A 5 -28.43 27.01 -2.08
CA GLU A 5 -27.07 27.05 -2.65
C GLU A 5 -26.03 26.24 -1.86
N PHE A 6 -26.41 25.56 -0.78
CA PHE A 6 -25.56 24.55 -0.14
C PHE A 6 -25.90 23.13 -0.59
N ARG A 7 -26.18 22.92 -1.89
CA ARG A 7 -26.55 21.58 -2.37
C ARG A 7 -25.38 20.62 -2.56
N PHE A 8 -24.13 21.09 -2.64
CA PHE A 8 -22.97 20.20 -2.87
C PHE A 8 -21.68 20.72 -2.23
N SER A 9 -21.65 20.86 -0.91
CA SER A 9 -20.43 20.46 -0.20
C SER A 9 -20.80 19.15 0.46
N GLN A 10 -20.68 18.04 -0.27
CA GLN A 10 -20.63 16.76 0.41
C GLN A 10 -19.37 16.84 1.26
N GLY A 11 -19.53 17.06 2.57
CA GLY A 11 -18.46 17.13 3.55
C GLY A 11 -17.79 15.77 3.74
N HIS A 12 -17.37 15.14 2.64
CA HIS A 12 -16.48 14.02 2.65
C HIS A 12 -15.16 14.55 3.17
N ALA A 13 -14.67 13.96 4.26
CA ALA A 13 -13.36 14.33 4.77
C ALA A 13 -12.35 14.17 3.62
N HIS A 14 -11.71 15.28 3.23
CA HIS A 14 -10.60 15.31 2.28
C HIS A 14 -9.32 14.74 2.93
N ASN A 15 -9.46 13.74 3.78
CA ASN A 15 -8.36 13.05 4.44
C ASN A 15 -8.89 11.65 4.71
N TYR A 16 -8.29 10.67 4.04
CA TYR A 16 -8.76 9.30 4.13
C TYR A 16 -8.69 8.77 5.56
N TYR A 17 -7.66 9.14 6.33
CA TYR A 17 -7.49 8.69 7.71
C TYR A 17 -8.59 9.20 8.64
N ILE A 18 -8.99 10.47 8.51
CA ILE A 18 -10.12 11.04 9.27
C ILE A 18 -11.43 10.38 8.84
N HIS A 19 -11.61 10.14 7.54
CA HIS A 19 -12.77 9.44 7.01
C HIS A 19 -12.89 8.04 7.61
N THR A 20 -11.83 7.24 7.54
CA THR A 20 -11.78 5.88 8.10
C THR A 20 -12.01 5.90 9.61
N LEU A 21 -11.43 6.85 10.34
CA LEU A 21 -11.63 6.99 11.78
C LEU A 21 -13.10 7.28 12.12
N ALA A 22 -13.77 8.13 11.34
CA ALA A 22 -15.17 8.49 11.56
C ALA A 22 -16.12 7.34 11.22
N GLU A 23 -15.85 6.59 10.15
CA GLU A 23 -16.75 5.53 9.65
C GLU A 23 -16.55 4.19 10.36
N THR A 24 -15.29 3.84 10.66
CA THR A 24 -14.94 2.51 11.21
C THR A 24 -14.38 2.58 12.64
N GLY A 25 -14.22 3.79 13.19
CA GLY A 25 -13.64 4.01 14.50
C GLY A 25 -12.13 3.79 14.54
N ILE A 26 -11.58 3.86 15.76
CA ILE A 26 -10.13 3.70 15.99
C ILE A 26 -9.61 2.32 15.60
N ILE A 27 -10.44 1.27 15.73
CA ILE A 27 -10.06 -0.10 15.38
C ILE A 27 -9.84 -0.23 13.88
N GLY A 28 -10.75 0.29 13.06
CA GLY A 28 -10.60 0.24 11.61
C GLY A 28 -9.45 1.11 11.11
N LEU A 29 -9.22 2.28 11.72
CA LEU A 29 -8.03 3.09 11.43
C LEU A 29 -6.73 2.34 11.73
N ILE A 30 -6.62 1.69 12.89
CA ILE A 30 -5.43 0.91 13.27
C ILE A 30 -5.23 -0.24 12.28
N ALA A 31 -6.28 -1.00 11.96
CA ALA A 31 -6.20 -2.10 11.00
C ALA A 31 -5.72 -1.63 9.62
N TYR A 32 -6.23 -0.49 9.14
CA TYR A 32 -5.78 0.11 7.89
C TYR A 32 -4.30 0.51 7.94
N LEU A 33 -3.87 1.25 8.97
CA LEU A 33 -2.49 1.70 9.12
C LEU A 33 -1.51 0.53 9.26
N THR A 34 -1.84 -0.48 10.06
CA THR A 34 -1.01 -1.69 10.20
C THR A 34 -0.86 -2.41 8.87
N THR A 35 -1.94 -2.55 8.09
CA THR A 35 -1.90 -3.19 6.78
C THR A 35 -1.07 -2.37 5.79
N ALA A 36 -1.34 -1.07 5.69
CA ALA A 36 -0.66 -0.17 4.77
C ALA A 36 0.85 -0.08 5.06
N THR A 37 1.22 0.12 6.33
CA THR A 37 2.63 0.17 6.76
C THR A 37 3.29 -1.19 6.63
N GLY A 38 2.60 -2.29 6.90
CA GLY A 38 3.14 -3.65 6.75
C GLY A 38 3.63 -3.93 5.32
N PHE A 39 2.82 -3.64 4.31
CA PHE A 39 3.22 -3.82 2.91
C PHE A 39 4.35 -2.85 2.50
N LEU A 40 4.31 -1.60 2.98
CA LEU A 40 5.37 -0.64 2.69
C LEU A 40 6.71 -1.08 3.30
N VAL A 41 6.71 -1.52 4.56
CA VAL A 41 7.91 -2.03 5.23
C VAL A 41 8.44 -3.27 4.52
N LEU A 42 7.56 -4.20 4.11
CA LEU A 42 7.97 -5.35 3.31
C LEU A 42 8.66 -4.91 2.00
N ALA A 43 8.05 -4.01 1.25
CA ALA A 43 8.61 -3.49 0.01
C ALA A 43 9.98 -2.81 0.24
N VAL A 44 10.10 -2.00 1.29
CA VAL A 44 11.36 -1.33 1.64
C VAL A 44 12.44 -2.34 2.04
N ILE A 45 12.11 -3.36 2.84
CA ILE A 45 13.05 -4.42 3.23
C ILE A 45 13.57 -5.14 1.99
N VAL A 46 12.69 -5.55 1.08
CA VAL A 46 13.09 -6.23 -0.17
C VAL A 46 13.94 -5.29 -1.03
N ALA A 47 13.56 -4.02 -1.19
CA ALA A 47 14.30 -3.05 -1.99
C ALA A 47 15.72 -2.76 -1.45
N LEU A 48 15.92 -2.90 -0.13
CA LEU A 48 17.21 -2.65 0.52
C LEU A 48 18.08 -3.90 0.66
N ARG A 49 17.47 -5.10 0.79
CA ARG A 49 18.18 -6.34 1.14
C ARG A 49 18.23 -7.38 0.03
N SER A 50 17.37 -7.29 -0.98
CA SER A 50 17.36 -8.26 -2.08
C SER A 50 18.63 -8.17 -2.91
N THR A 51 19.28 -9.31 -3.12
CA THR A 51 20.39 -9.51 -4.07
C THR A 51 19.89 -9.66 -5.51
N ASP A 52 18.65 -10.10 -5.69
CA ASP A 52 17.98 -10.18 -6.98
C ASP A 52 17.58 -8.79 -7.48
N ALA A 53 18.08 -8.40 -8.65
CA ALA A 53 17.85 -7.09 -9.23
C ALA A 53 16.38 -6.85 -9.59
N MET A 54 15.68 -7.85 -10.15
CA MET A 54 14.28 -7.71 -10.55
C MET A 54 13.40 -7.52 -9.31
N ALA A 55 13.56 -8.38 -8.30
CA ALA A 55 12.86 -8.26 -7.03
C ALA A 55 13.08 -6.87 -6.40
N ARG A 56 14.33 -6.39 -6.44
CA ARG A 56 14.70 -5.08 -5.89
C ARG A 56 14.00 -3.92 -6.59
N PHE A 57 13.99 -3.89 -7.93
CA PHE A 57 13.34 -2.82 -8.69
C PHE A 57 11.81 -2.86 -8.58
N VAL A 58 11.20 -4.05 -8.59
CA VAL A 58 9.75 -4.20 -8.37
C VAL A 58 9.36 -3.71 -6.98
N ALA A 59 10.14 -4.06 -5.95
CA ALA A 59 9.91 -3.59 -4.59
C ALA A 59 10.08 -2.08 -4.46
N LEU A 60 11.10 -1.50 -5.10
CA LEU A 60 11.34 -0.06 -5.10
C LEU A 60 10.19 0.72 -5.75
N GLY A 61 9.71 0.27 -6.91
CA GLY A 61 8.55 0.86 -7.58
C GLY A 61 7.29 0.77 -6.71
N SER A 62 7.05 -0.40 -6.11
CA SER A 62 5.91 -0.61 -5.21
C SER A 62 5.96 0.31 -3.99
N ALA A 63 7.12 0.46 -3.34
CA ALA A 63 7.31 1.33 -2.19
C ALA A 63 7.10 2.82 -2.56
N GLY A 64 7.61 3.25 -3.72
CA GLY A 64 7.41 4.62 -4.23
C GLY A 64 5.94 4.94 -4.48
N THR A 65 5.22 4.05 -5.17
CA THR A 65 3.79 4.21 -5.45
C THR A 65 2.96 4.22 -4.16
N MET A 66 3.21 3.30 -3.21
CA MET A 66 2.53 3.29 -1.92
C MET A 66 2.76 4.59 -1.14
N THR A 67 4.01 5.06 -1.09
CA THR A 67 4.35 6.32 -0.39
C THR A 67 3.60 7.50 -0.98
N ALA A 68 3.58 7.62 -2.31
CA ALA A 68 2.83 8.67 -2.98
C ALA A 68 1.33 8.63 -2.63
N VAL A 69 0.71 7.44 -2.69
CA VAL A 69 -0.71 7.26 -2.32
C VAL A 69 -0.96 7.59 -0.85
N TYR A 70 -0.14 7.09 0.08
CA TYR A 70 -0.35 7.28 1.51
C TYR A 70 -0.16 8.75 1.94
N VAL A 71 0.80 9.45 1.33
CA VAL A 71 0.98 10.90 1.55
C VAL A 71 -0.19 11.68 0.95
N HIS A 72 -0.63 11.33 -0.27
CA HIS A 72 -1.75 12.02 -0.91
C HIS A 72 -3.07 11.80 -0.15
N ASN A 73 -3.25 10.62 0.47
CA ASN A 73 -4.38 10.30 1.34
C ASN A 73 -4.50 11.20 2.60
N VAL A 74 -3.47 12.00 2.92
CA VAL A 74 -3.53 13.04 3.95
C VAL A 74 -4.36 14.25 3.50
N PHE A 75 -4.38 14.53 2.19
CA PHE A 75 -4.99 15.72 1.59
C PHE A 75 -6.26 15.43 0.79
N GLU A 76 -6.48 14.19 0.37
CA GLU A 76 -7.71 13.77 -0.27
C GLU A 76 -8.04 12.29 0.00
N ASN A 77 -9.20 11.82 -0.49
CA ASN A 77 -9.60 10.43 -0.42
C ASN A 77 -9.46 9.79 -1.81
N LEU A 78 -8.27 9.24 -2.10
CA LEU A 78 -7.99 8.60 -3.40
C LEU A 78 -8.80 7.31 -3.61
N HIS A 79 -9.33 6.72 -2.53
CA HIS A 79 -10.16 5.53 -2.62
C HIS A 79 -11.51 5.81 -3.31
N VAL A 80 -11.95 7.07 -3.35
CA VAL A 80 -13.14 7.49 -4.12
C VAL A 80 -12.85 7.53 -5.64
N LEU A 81 -11.58 7.67 -6.04
CA LEU A 81 -11.15 7.81 -7.43
C LEU A 81 -10.96 6.47 -8.17
N ASN A 82 -11.60 5.39 -7.70
CA ASN A 82 -11.50 4.03 -8.26
C ASN A 82 -10.06 3.46 -8.33
N LEU A 83 -9.15 4.00 -7.53
CA LEU A 83 -7.75 3.56 -7.47
C LEU A 83 -7.55 2.29 -6.61
N GLY A 84 -8.62 1.75 -5.99
CA GLY A 84 -8.55 0.59 -5.11
C GLY A 84 -7.89 -0.63 -5.75
N ILE A 85 -8.13 -0.87 -7.04
CA ILE A 85 -7.49 -1.96 -7.79
C ILE A 85 -5.98 -1.71 -7.93
N LEU A 86 -5.57 -0.50 -8.32
CA LEU A 86 -4.16 -0.16 -8.49
C LEU A 86 -3.38 -0.23 -7.16
N ILE A 87 -4.00 0.21 -6.06
CA ILE A 87 -3.43 0.07 -4.71
C ILE A 87 -3.26 -1.41 -4.36
N SER A 88 -4.28 -2.23 -4.60
CA SER A 88 -4.23 -3.68 -4.34
C SER A 88 -3.18 -4.39 -5.19
N VAL A 89 -3.01 -4.00 -6.45
CA VAL A 89 -1.94 -4.50 -7.33
C VAL A 89 -0.58 -4.11 -6.79
N THR A 90 -0.42 -2.89 -6.29
CA THR A 90 0.85 -2.43 -5.71
C THR A 90 1.20 -3.23 -4.46
N TRP A 91 0.21 -3.54 -3.62
CA TRP A 91 0.38 -4.46 -2.48
C TRP A 91 0.79 -5.86 -2.95
N ALA A 92 0.11 -6.42 -3.96
CA ALA A 92 0.46 -7.72 -4.53
C ALA A 92 1.90 -7.74 -5.10
N MET A 93 2.33 -6.67 -5.77
CA MET A 93 3.68 -6.57 -6.33
C MET A 93 4.77 -6.58 -5.26
N SER A 94 4.53 -6.00 -4.08
CA SER A 94 5.48 -6.11 -2.95
C SER A 94 5.65 -7.56 -2.47
N VAL A 95 4.57 -8.35 -2.46
CA VAL A 95 4.60 -9.78 -2.09
C VAL A 95 5.31 -10.59 -3.18
N VAL A 96 5.05 -10.30 -4.45
CA VAL A 96 5.73 -10.94 -5.58
C VAL A 96 7.23 -10.69 -5.53
N ALA A 97 7.66 -9.46 -5.28
CA ALA A 97 9.08 -9.12 -5.12
C ALA A 97 9.73 -9.89 -3.97
N HIS A 98 9.07 -9.99 -2.83
CA HIS A 98 9.55 -10.80 -1.71
C HIS A 98 9.69 -12.30 -2.07
N ARG A 99 8.75 -12.85 -2.84
CA ARG A 99 8.82 -14.24 -3.31
C ARG A 99 9.93 -14.45 -4.32
N MET A 100 10.19 -13.49 -5.21
CA MET A 100 11.31 -13.52 -6.15
C MET A 100 12.63 -13.56 -5.40
N TRP A 101 12.83 -12.64 -4.44
CA TRP A 101 14.04 -12.62 -3.62
C TRP A 101 14.29 -13.96 -2.91
N ARG A 102 13.29 -14.54 -2.25
CA ARG A 102 13.43 -15.83 -1.55
C ARG A 102 13.77 -17.02 -2.45
N ARG A 103 13.41 -16.97 -3.73
CA ARG A 103 13.75 -18.02 -4.70
C ARG A 103 15.18 -17.88 -5.22
N SER A 104 15.70 -16.65 -5.22
CA SER A 104 17.05 -16.36 -5.69
C SER A 104 18.11 -16.52 -4.60
N ASP A 105 17.72 -16.76 -3.33
CA ASP A 105 18.65 -17.02 -2.24
C ASP A 105 19.27 -18.43 -2.36
N PRO A 106 20.60 -18.56 -2.44
CA PRO A 106 21.29 -19.83 -2.68
C PRO A 106 21.13 -20.85 -1.55
N ASP A 107 20.89 -20.38 -0.32
CA ASP A 107 20.66 -21.22 0.87
C ASP A 107 19.37 -22.06 0.76
N VAL A 108 18.40 -21.61 -0.06
CA VAL A 108 17.16 -22.34 -0.35
C VAL A 108 17.31 -23.31 -1.53
N ALA A 109 18.27 -23.05 -2.43
CA ALA A 109 18.51 -23.88 -3.61
C ALA A 109 19.13 -25.24 -3.24
N ASP A 110 20.02 -25.26 -2.24
CA ASP A 110 20.73 -26.48 -1.78
C ASP A 110 19.76 -27.52 -1.16
N VAL A 111 18.67 -27.07 -0.53
CA VAL A 111 17.66 -27.95 0.07
C VAL A 111 16.89 -28.77 -0.98
N HIS A 112 16.81 -28.32 -2.23
CA HIS A 112 16.09 -29.02 -3.30
C HIS A 112 16.97 -30.00 -4.11
N GLU A 113 18.29 -30.04 -3.89
CA GLU A 113 19.21 -30.91 -4.64
C GLU A 113 19.52 -32.23 -3.90
N ILE A 114 19.02 -32.40 -2.67
CA ILE A 114 19.29 -33.56 -1.80
C ILE A 114 18.19 -34.63 -1.82
N ASP A 115 17.14 -34.46 -2.63
CA ASP A 115 16.02 -35.39 -2.82
C ASP A 115 16.03 -36.04 -4.22
#